data_AF-A0A7J6SEM0-F1
#
_entry.id   AF-A0A7J6SEM0-F1
#
_cell.length_a   1.000
_cell.length_b   1.000
_cell.length_c   1.000
_cell.angle_alpha   90.00
_cell.angle_beta   90.00
_cell.angle_gamma   90.00
#
_symmetry.space_group_name_H-M   'P 1'
#
loop_
_entity.id
_entity.type
_entity.pdbx_description
1 polymer ?
#
loop_
_entity_poly.entity_id
_entity_poly.type
_entity_poly.pdbx_seq_one_letter_code
_entity_poly.pdbx_strand_id
1 'polypeptide(L)'
;PPSDHCGSVEAAFEFGRRLADCVTSANPWPVKLQLEKVCMPCILVSKKRYCGWAYEHPKASPVFFAKGIETVRRDSCPFTANAVRTVLEAMFRTDPRADEALHIEAGRRAGRDVIRRVLNGEISKVDFIFQNQVRLSYRGKNLPPAAHVAGIQGLDTGYKERVAYVVARKAGDRSNAKLLDRVMPPYRVAGPRGLVLDTNYYLTKQFFPAVQRVLAPIVPNVADWLSENLQVPG
;
A
#
# COMPACT_ATOMS: atom_id res chain seq x y z
N PRO A 1 -33.29 21.13 2.24
CA PRO A 1 -32.65 19.85 2.62
C PRO A 1 -32.37 19.84 4.13
N PRO A 2 -32.65 18.75 4.87
CA PRO A 2 -32.32 18.71 6.29
C PRO A 2 -30.80 18.87 6.42
N SER A 3 -30.38 19.90 7.15
CA SER A 3 -29.00 20.28 7.42
C SER A 3 -28.24 19.11 8.04
N ASP A 4 -27.31 18.57 7.26
CA ASP A 4 -26.46 17.40 7.48
C ASP A 4 -25.90 17.25 8.92
N HIS A 5 -26.48 16.33 9.69
CA HIS A 5 -25.97 15.89 11.00
C HIS A 5 -24.78 14.90 10.91
N CYS A 6 -23.99 14.88 9.83
CA CYS A 6 -22.88 13.93 9.64
C CYS A 6 -21.49 14.61 9.75
N GLY A 7 -21.35 15.49 10.75
CA GLY A 7 -20.10 16.24 10.97
C GLY A 7 -19.06 15.51 11.83
N SER A 8 -19.50 14.60 12.73
CA SER A 8 -18.62 13.98 13.72
C SER A 8 -18.79 12.46 13.82
N VAL A 9 -17.80 11.82 14.43
CA VAL A 9 -17.80 10.38 14.71
C VAL A 9 -18.96 10.04 15.66
N GLU A 10 -19.22 10.86 16.69
CA GLU A 10 -20.32 10.70 17.65
C GLU A 10 -21.68 10.65 16.94
N ALA A 11 -21.94 11.62 16.07
CA ALA A 11 -23.22 11.71 15.35
C ALA A 11 -23.40 10.53 14.39
N ALA A 12 -22.32 10.09 13.73
CA ALA A 12 -22.34 8.90 12.88
C ALA A 12 -22.66 7.62 13.66
N PHE A 13 -22.16 7.46 14.89
CA PHE A 13 -22.52 6.34 15.76
C PHE A 13 -23.97 6.38 16.23
N GLU A 14 -24.50 7.56 16.58
CA GLU A 14 -25.90 7.71 16.95
C GLU A 14 -26.82 7.33 15.78
N PHE A 15 -26.56 7.89 14.60
CA PHE A 15 -27.31 7.57 13.40
C PHE A 15 -27.19 6.09 13.01
N GLY A 16 -25.99 5.53 13.05
CA GLY A 16 -25.74 4.13 12.71
C GLY A 16 -26.46 3.15 13.64
N ARG A 17 -26.56 3.45 14.95
CA ARG A 17 -27.34 2.63 15.90
C ARG A 17 -28.83 2.65 15.58
N ARG A 18 -29.39 3.84 15.36
CA ARG A 18 -30.81 4.00 14.97
C ARG A 18 -31.13 3.24 13.67
N LEU A 19 -30.23 3.30 12.69
CA LEU A 19 -30.37 2.56 11.44
C LEU A 19 -30.30 1.03 11.67
N ALA A 20 -29.36 0.57 12.48
CA ALA A 20 -29.21 -0.85 12.81
C ALA A 20 -30.46 -1.41 13.51
N ASP A 21 -31.05 -0.67 14.45
CA ASP A 21 -32.26 -1.08 15.17
C ASP A 21 -33.49 -1.11 14.24
N CYS A 22 -33.62 -0.11 13.36
CA CYS A 22 -34.69 -0.04 12.37
C CYS A 22 -34.62 -1.24 11.39
N VAL A 23 -33.43 -1.51 10.83
CA VAL A 23 -33.24 -2.64 9.92
C VAL A 23 -33.43 -3.97 10.64
N THR A 24 -32.93 -4.12 11.87
CA THR A 24 -33.13 -5.34 12.67
C THR A 24 -34.61 -5.61 12.92
N SER A 25 -35.37 -4.57 13.29
CA SER A 25 -36.82 -4.70 13.54
C SER A 25 -37.63 -5.04 12.29
N ALA A 26 -37.13 -4.68 11.11
CA ALA A 26 -37.75 -5.00 9.82
C ALA A 26 -37.42 -6.43 9.33
N ASN A 27 -36.60 -7.19 10.06
CA ASN A 27 -36.19 -8.55 9.69
C ASN A 27 -36.63 -9.58 10.74
N PRO A 28 -36.90 -10.84 10.35
CA PRO A 28 -37.30 -11.87 11.28
C PRO A 28 -36.14 -12.28 12.21
N TRP A 29 -36.48 -12.67 13.44
CA TRP A 29 -35.52 -13.30 14.34
C TRP A 29 -34.94 -14.58 13.69
N PRO A 30 -33.61 -14.85 13.77
CA PRO A 30 -32.59 -14.18 14.58
C PRO A 30 -31.73 -13.15 13.80
N VAL A 31 -32.20 -12.61 12.69
CA VAL A 31 -31.42 -11.68 11.85
C VAL A 31 -31.24 -10.34 12.56
N LYS A 32 -29.98 -9.93 12.76
CA LYS A 32 -29.63 -8.65 13.40
C LYS A 32 -28.55 -7.91 12.59
N LEU A 33 -28.80 -6.64 12.31
CA LEU A 33 -27.78 -5.74 11.79
C LEU A 33 -27.02 -5.12 12.98
N GLN A 34 -25.68 -5.15 12.92
CA GLN A 34 -24.83 -4.55 13.95
C GLN A 34 -23.94 -3.47 13.34
N LEU A 35 -23.92 -2.30 14.00
CA LEU A 35 -22.91 -1.29 13.73
C LEU A 35 -21.59 -1.75 14.36
N GLU A 36 -20.60 -2.06 13.52
CA GLU A 36 -19.27 -2.51 13.98
C GLU A 36 -18.31 -1.33 14.20
N LYS A 37 -18.25 -0.39 13.25
CA LYS A 37 -17.32 0.74 13.27
C LYS A 37 -17.79 1.90 12.41
N VAL A 38 -17.26 3.09 12.71
CA VAL A 38 -17.37 4.30 11.87
C VAL A 38 -15.99 4.60 11.28
N CYS A 39 -15.90 4.91 9.98
CA CYS A 39 -14.64 5.22 9.31
C CYS A 39 -14.57 6.71 8.94
N MET A 40 -13.65 7.48 9.52
CA MET A 40 -13.50 8.92 9.23
C MET A 40 -12.09 9.47 9.54
N PRO A 41 -11.39 10.09 8.58
CA PRO A 41 -11.65 10.08 7.14
C PRO A 41 -11.48 8.68 6.52
N CYS A 42 -11.99 8.50 5.30
CA CYS A 42 -11.79 7.28 4.52
C CYS A 42 -11.71 7.57 3.01
N ILE A 43 -11.05 6.67 2.28
CA ILE A 43 -10.94 6.69 0.82
C ILE A 43 -11.57 5.41 0.27
N LEU A 44 -12.52 5.57 -0.64
CA LEU A 44 -13.17 4.50 -1.37
C LEU A 44 -12.58 4.44 -2.78
N VAL A 45 -11.81 3.40 -3.07
CA VAL A 45 -11.08 3.28 -4.35
C VAL A 45 -11.93 2.54 -5.38
N SER A 46 -12.38 1.33 -5.02
CA SER A 46 -13.26 0.49 -5.86
C SER A 46 -13.85 -0.63 -5.01
N LYS A 47 -14.62 -1.53 -5.64
CA LYS A 47 -15.23 -2.67 -4.95
C LYS A 47 -14.16 -3.47 -4.19
N LYS A 48 -14.38 -3.66 -2.88
CA LYS A 48 -13.45 -4.35 -1.95
C LYS A 48 -12.09 -3.65 -1.77
N ARG A 49 -11.95 -2.38 -2.15
CA ARG A 49 -10.73 -1.58 -2.00
C ARG A 49 -11.02 -0.24 -1.34
N TYR A 50 -10.72 -0.14 -0.04
CA TYR A 50 -10.98 1.06 0.76
C TYR A 50 -10.07 1.10 1.98
N CYS A 51 -9.84 2.29 2.51
CA CYS A 51 -9.08 2.49 3.74
C CYS A 51 -9.54 3.74 4.50
N GLY A 52 -9.19 3.85 5.78
CA GLY A 52 -9.58 4.97 6.63
C GLY A 52 -9.16 4.77 8.08
N TRP A 53 -9.39 5.79 8.89
CA TRP A 53 -9.37 5.66 10.34
C TRP A 53 -10.69 5.07 10.82
N ALA A 54 -10.65 3.89 11.43
CA ALA A 54 -11.83 3.24 11.99
C ALA A 54 -11.93 3.45 13.50
N TYR A 55 -13.11 3.83 13.95
CA TYR A 55 -13.47 3.98 15.36
C TYR A 55 -14.46 2.87 15.71
N GLU A 56 -14.27 2.19 16.84
CA GLU A 56 -15.20 1.15 17.33
C GLU A 56 -16.29 1.73 18.24
N HIS A 57 -16.02 2.88 18.86
CA HIS A 57 -16.99 3.69 19.59
C HIS A 57 -16.59 5.18 19.53
N PRO A 58 -17.46 6.14 19.88
CA PRO A 58 -17.19 7.56 19.68
C PRO A 58 -15.90 8.07 20.34
N LYS A 59 -15.63 7.60 21.56
CA LYS A 59 -14.44 8.01 22.33
C LYS A 59 -13.18 7.17 22.05
N ALA A 60 -13.20 6.29 21.05
CA ALA A 60 -12.07 5.41 20.76
C ALA A 60 -10.96 6.17 20.04
N SER A 61 -9.72 5.79 20.27
CA SER A 61 -8.65 6.17 19.35
C SER A 61 -8.83 5.44 18.00
N PRO A 62 -8.66 6.12 16.86
CA PRO A 62 -8.83 5.47 15.57
C PRO A 62 -7.74 4.44 15.29
N VAL A 63 -8.11 3.37 14.59
CA VAL A 63 -7.18 2.34 14.11
C VAL A 63 -7.15 2.37 12.58
N PHE A 64 -5.94 2.29 12.00
CA PHE A 64 -5.79 2.31 10.55
C PHE A 64 -6.41 1.04 9.99
N PHE A 65 -7.41 1.23 9.14
CA PHE A 65 -8.17 0.16 8.57
C PHE A 65 -8.04 0.19 7.05
N ALA A 66 -7.77 -0.97 6.47
CA ALA A 66 -7.57 -1.12 5.04
C ALA A 66 -8.11 -2.46 4.55
N LYS A 67 -8.72 -2.44 3.36
CA LYS A 67 -9.23 -3.61 2.66
C LYS A 67 -8.78 -3.57 1.22
N GLY A 68 -8.17 -4.64 0.75
CA GLY A 68 -7.83 -4.86 -0.67
C GLY A 68 -6.78 -3.95 -1.30
N ILE A 69 -6.28 -2.95 -0.56
CA ILE A 69 -5.15 -2.09 -0.98
C ILE A 69 -3.81 -2.70 -0.59
N GLU A 70 -2.73 -2.17 -1.15
CA GLU A 70 -1.36 -2.69 -1.07
C GLU A 70 -0.86 -2.87 0.37
N THR A 71 -1.34 -2.05 1.31
CA THR A 71 -0.95 -2.11 2.73
C THR A 71 -1.30 -3.44 3.41
N VAL A 72 -2.28 -4.18 2.90
CA VAL A 72 -2.73 -5.47 3.46
C VAL A 72 -2.48 -6.65 2.52
N ARG A 73 -1.86 -6.41 1.36
CA ARG A 73 -1.59 -7.45 0.38
C ARG A 73 -0.20 -8.05 0.59
N ARG A 74 -0.14 -9.39 0.51
CA ARG A 74 1.11 -10.15 0.71
C ARG A 74 1.94 -10.31 -0.56
N ASP A 75 1.50 -9.79 -1.71
CA ASP A 75 2.24 -9.85 -2.98
C ASP A 75 3.15 -8.64 -3.20
N SER A 76 3.00 -7.60 -2.37
CA SER A 76 3.89 -6.44 -2.29
C SER A 76 4.98 -6.65 -1.24
N CYS A 77 6.14 -6.02 -1.43
CA CYS A 77 7.18 -5.98 -0.41
C CYS A 77 6.78 -5.07 0.76
N PRO A 78 7.29 -5.32 2.00
CA PRO A 78 6.97 -4.50 3.18
C PRO A 78 7.20 -3.00 2.96
N PHE A 79 8.23 -2.61 2.21
CA PHE A 79 8.51 -1.23 1.84
C PHE A 79 7.28 -0.58 1.18
N THR A 80 6.69 -1.22 0.17
CA THR A 80 5.53 -0.66 -0.55
C THR A 80 4.32 -0.53 0.36
N ALA A 81 4.05 -1.56 1.18
CA ALA A 81 2.93 -1.55 2.12
C ALA A 81 3.08 -0.43 3.16
N ASN A 82 4.27 -0.30 3.75
CA ASN A 82 4.56 0.72 4.77
C ASN A 82 4.58 2.12 4.16
N ALA A 83 5.18 2.29 2.98
CA ALA A 83 5.25 3.58 2.30
C ALA A 83 3.86 4.14 1.96
N VAL A 84 2.97 3.31 1.39
CA VAL A 84 1.60 3.72 1.09
C VAL A 84 0.86 4.07 2.39
N ARG A 85 1.02 3.27 3.44
CA ARG A 85 0.42 3.54 4.75
C ARG A 85 0.89 4.87 5.32
N THR A 86 2.19 5.17 5.29
CA THR A 86 2.74 6.45 5.76
C THR A 86 2.11 7.65 5.07
N VAL A 87 1.92 7.59 3.74
CA VAL A 87 1.26 8.65 2.98
C VAL A 87 -0.20 8.82 3.42
N LEU A 88 -0.95 7.71 3.53
CA LEU A 88 -2.36 7.75 3.91
C LEU A 88 -2.58 8.21 5.34
N GLU A 89 -1.77 7.74 6.29
CA GLU A 89 -1.85 8.16 7.70
C GLU A 89 -1.51 9.65 7.86
N ALA A 90 -0.57 10.18 7.08
CA ALA A 90 -0.27 11.61 7.09
C ALA A 90 -1.47 12.44 6.60
N MET A 91 -2.12 12.03 5.52
CA MET A 91 -3.35 12.69 5.04
C MET A 91 -4.47 12.59 6.07
N PHE A 92 -4.70 11.40 6.65
CA PHE A 92 -5.81 11.19 7.57
C PHE A 92 -5.65 11.88 8.95
N ARG A 93 -4.52 12.53 9.22
CA ARG A 93 -4.35 13.39 10.41
C ARG A 93 -4.95 14.78 10.24
N THR A 94 -5.35 15.15 9.03
CA THR A 94 -5.97 16.44 8.74
C THR A 94 -7.40 16.21 8.23
N ASP A 95 -8.29 17.15 8.51
CA ASP A 95 -9.65 17.12 7.99
C ASP A 95 -9.70 17.81 6.61
N PRO A 96 -9.97 17.09 5.51
CA PRO A 96 -10.08 17.71 4.18
C PRO A 96 -11.23 18.72 4.09
N ARG A 97 -12.23 18.68 5.00
CA ARG A 97 -13.31 19.66 5.05
C ARG A 97 -12.87 20.99 5.68
N ALA A 98 -11.87 20.93 6.56
CA ALA A 98 -11.32 22.10 7.21
C ALA A 98 -10.28 22.78 6.33
N ASP A 99 -9.38 22.00 5.73
CA ASP A 99 -8.36 22.48 4.81
C ASP A 99 -7.91 21.37 3.84
N GLU A 100 -8.49 21.37 2.65
CA GLU A 100 -8.16 20.41 1.58
C GLU A 100 -6.71 20.54 1.11
N ALA A 101 -6.18 21.77 1.05
CA ALA A 101 -4.81 22.01 0.60
C ALA A 101 -3.80 21.43 1.60
N LEU A 102 -4.02 21.64 2.90
CA LEU A 102 -3.21 21.04 3.95
C LEU A 102 -3.30 19.50 3.93
N HIS A 103 -4.49 18.95 3.66
CA HIS A 103 -4.71 17.51 3.55
C HIS A 103 -3.90 16.86 2.42
N ILE A 104 -3.95 17.46 1.23
CA ILE A 104 -3.16 17.01 0.09
C ILE A 104 -1.67 17.22 0.40
N GLU A 105 -1.27 18.37 0.93
CA GLU A 105 0.13 18.68 1.23
C GLU A 105 0.75 17.71 2.26
N ALA A 106 0.00 17.30 3.28
CA ALA A 106 0.46 16.33 4.27
C ALA A 106 0.85 14.98 3.61
N GLY A 107 0.01 14.49 2.70
CA GLY A 107 0.31 13.29 1.90
C GLY A 107 1.52 13.49 1.00
N ARG A 108 1.62 14.65 0.33
CA ARG A 108 2.74 14.97 -0.56
C ARG A 108 4.07 14.97 0.19
N ARG A 109 4.13 15.65 1.34
CA ARG A 109 5.32 15.75 2.18
C ARG A 109 5.76 14.37 2.67
N ALA A 110 4.82 13.55 3.13
CA ALA A 110 5.11 12.18 3.56
C ALA A 110 5.65 11.32 2.40
N GLY A 111 5.04 11.42 1.21
CA GLY A 111 5.49 10.70 0.03
C GLY A 111 6.89 11.12 -0.41
N ARG A 112 7.23 12.41 -0.33
CA ARG A 112 8.57 12.92 -0.62
C ARG A 112 9.61 12.47 0.40
N ASP A 113 9.27 12.45 1.68
CA ASP A 113 10.16 11.90 2.70
C ASP A 113 10.44 10.41 2.46
N VAL A 114 9.42 9.61 2.08
CA VAL A 114 9.63 8.21 1.67
C VAL A 114 10.64 8.12 0.53
N ILE A 115 10.50 8.93 -0.53
CA ILE A 115 11.43 8.94 -1.67
C ILE A 115 12.85 9.28 -1.19
N ARG A 116 13.00 10.36 -0.42
CA ARG A 116 14.28 10.80 0.15
C ARG A 116 14.95 9.67 0.95
N ARG A 117 14.20 9.03 1.84
CA ARG A 117 14.69 7.91 2.67
C ARG A 117 15.15 6.72 1.84
N VAL A 118 14.42 6.38 0.76
CA VAL A 118 14.83 5.32 -0.18
C VAL A 118 16.15 5.68 -0.87
N LEU A 119 16.26 6.90 -1.39
CA LEU A 119 17.45 7.35 -2.13
C LEU A 119 18.69 7.46 -1.22
N ASN A 120 18.50 7.87 0.03
CA ASN A 120 19.56 7.94 1.04
C ASN A 120 19.93 6.59 1.65
N GLY A 121 19.21 5.50 1.34
CA GLY A 121 19.44 4.19 1.94
C GLY A 121 19.01 4.07 3.41
N GLU A 122 18.09 4.92 3.86
CA GLU A 122 17.57 4.97 5.24
C GLU A 122 16.47 3.92 5.51
N ILE A 123 16.17 3.06 4.54
CA ILE A 123 15.19 1.97 4.66
C ILE A 123 15.93 0.64 4.66
N SER A 124 15.54 -0.25 5.58
CA SER A 124 16.14 -1.58 5.71
C SER A 124 16.01 -2.37 4.40
N LYS A 125 17.09 -3.05 4.00
CA LYS A 125 17.09 -3.91 2.81
C LYS A 125 16.04 -5.04 2.90
N VAL A 126 15.71 -5.46 4.13
CA VAL A 126 14.69 -6.50 4.39
C VAL A 126 13.31 -6.06 3.91
N ASP A 127 12.99 -4.76 3.98
CA ASP A 127 11.69 -4.24 3.57
C ASP A 127 11.48 -4.33 2.06
N PHE A 128 12.55 -4.50 1.28
CA PHE A 128 12.48 -4.64 -0.18
C PHE A 128 12.32 -6.08 -0.65
N ILE A 129 12.27 -7.05 0.27
CA ILE A 129 12.11 -8.48 -0.05
C ILE A 129 10.65 -8.77 -0.39
N PHE A 130 10.41 -9.27 -1.60
CA PHE A 130 9.14 -9.88 -1.97
C PHE A 130 9.09 -11.32 -1.49
N GLN A 131 7.89 -11.83 -1.20
CA GLN A 131 7.67 -13.24 -0.85
C GLN A 131 6.45 -13.76 -1.60
N ASN A 132 6.60 -14.20 -2.85
CA ASN A 132 5.47 -14.56 -3.70
C ASN A 132 5.31 -16.07 -3.87
N GLN A 133 4.05 -16.51 -4.00
CA GLN A 133 3.73 -17.92 -4.18
C GLN A 133 4.16 -18.41 -5.56
N VAL A 134 4.83 -19.57 -5.58
CA VAL A 134 5.13 -20.32 -6.80
C VAL A 134 4.00 -21.33 -7.05
N ARG A 135 3.57 -21.43 -8.30
CA ARG A 135 2.59 -22.44 -8.76
C ARG A 135 3.32 -23.52 -9.56
N LEU A 136 2.86 -24.76 -9.45
CA LEU A 136 3.46 -25.90 -10.16
C LEU A 136 3.23 -25.87 -11.68
N SER A 137 2.29 -25.05 -12.17
CA SER A 137 1.74 -25.13 -13.52
C SER A 137 2.19 -24.03 -14.48
N TYR A 138 3.37 -23.42 -14.28
CA TYR A 138 3.84 -22.40 -15.23
C TYR A 138 4.15 -23.03 -16.58
N ARG A 139 3.42 -22.64 -17.62
CA ARG A 139 3.69 -23.01 -19.01
C ARG A 139 4.33 -21.83 -19.73
N GLY A 140 5.51 -22.02 -20.32
CA GLY A 140 6.19 -21.03 -21.16
C GLY A 140 7.51 -20.49 -20.60
N LYS A 141 8.21 -19.70 -21.42
CA LYS A 141 9.54 -19.13 -21.10
C LYS A 141 9.48 -17.96 -20.09
N ASN A 142 8.32 -17.32 -19.94
CA ASN A 142 8.13 -16.17 -19.06
C ASN A 142 7.67 -16.63 -17.67
N LEU A 143 8.63 -17.03 -16.84
CA LEU A 143 8.38 -17.40 -15.45
C LEU A 143 8.17 -16.13 -14.60
N PRO A 144 7.24 -16.13 -13.63
CA PRO A 144 7.17 -15.06 -12.64
C PRO A 144 8.48 -14.97 -11.82
N PRO A 145 8.80 -13.79 -11.25
CA PRO A 145 10.03 -13.57 -10.48
C PRO A 145 10.31 -14.65 -9.42
N ALA A 146 9.30 -15.03 -8.62
CA ALA A 146 9.45 -16.05 -7.59
C ALA A 146 9.78 -17.44 -8.17
N ALA A 147 9.15 -17.83 -9.28
CA ALA A 147 9.43 -19.10 -9.95
C ALA A 147 10.81 -19.10 -10.61
N HIS A 148 11.22 -17.97 -11.18
CA HIS A 148 12.57 -17.79 -11.71
C HIS A 148 13.62 -17.96 -10.61
N VAL A 149 13.41 -17.33 -9.45
CA VAL A 149 14.31 -17.46 -8.30
C VAL A 149 14.31 -18.88 -7.70
N ALA A 150 13.17 -19.57 -7.70
CA ALA A 150 13.10 -20.97 -7.31
C ALA A 150 14.00 -21.85 -8.20
N GLY A 151 13.93 -21.66 -9.51
CA GLY A 151 14.79 -22.35 -10.48
C GLY A 151 16.27 -22.05 -10.30
N ILE A 152 16.65 -20.79 -10.05
CA ILE A 152 18.05 -20.40 -9.74
C ILE A 152 18.59 -21.12 -8.50
N GLN A 153 17.74 -21.31 -7.49
CA GLN A 153 18.12 -21.93 -6.23
C GLN A 153 17.98 -23.47 -6.25
N GLY A 154 17.44 -24.05 -7.32
CA GLY A 154 17.15 -25.48 -7.38
C GLY A 154 16.12 -25.92 -6.34
N LEU A 155 15.21 -25.04 -5.93
CA LEU A 155 14.18 -25.36 -4.94
C LEU A 155 13.11 -26.24 -5.57
N ASP A 156 12.83 -27.38 -4.94
CA ASP A 156 11.63 -28.16 -5.20
C ASP A 156 10.45 -27.54 -4.44
N THR A 157 9.89 -26.47 -5.00
CA THR A 157 8.84 -25.71 -4.32
C THR A 157 7.53 -26.49 -4.32
N GLY A 158 6.95 -26.70 -3.15
CA GLY A 158 5.60 -27.25 -3.02
C GLY A 158 4.53 -26.31 -3.61
N TYR A 159 3.30 -26.84 -3.78
CA TYR A 159 2.18 -26.02 -4.26
C TYR A 159 1.91 -24.83 -3.32
N LYS A 160 1.97 -23.60 -3.86
CA LYS A 160 1.77 -22.32 -3.14
C LYS A 160 2.85 -21.96 -2.11
N GLU A 161 4.01 -22.60 -2.17
CA GLU A 161 5.15 -22.18 -1.38
C GLU A 161 5.62 -20.78 -1.77
N ARG A 162 6.03 -19.96 -0.80
CA ARG A 162 6.47 -18.58 -1.03
C ARG A 162 7.97 -18.52 -1.17
N VAL A 163 8.43 -17.98 -2.30
CA VAL A 163 9.85 -17.78 -2.58
C VAL A 163 10.20 -16.32 -2.44
N ALA A 164 11.25 -16.05 -1.66
CA ALA A 164 11.75 -14.73 -1.42
C ALA A 164 12.65 -14.25 -2.56
N TYR A 165 12.46 -13.01 -3.01
CA TYR A 165 13.32 -12.39 -4.02
C TYR A 165 13.41 -10.86 -3.85
N VAL A 166 14.43 -10.28 -4.46
CA VAL A 166 14.62 -8.83 -4.56
C VAL A 166 14.89 -8.44 -6.02
N VAL A 167 14.69 -7.17 -6.34
CA VAL A 167 15.14 -6.59 -7.61
C VAL A 167 16.37 -5.73 -7.34
N ALA A 168 17.49 -6.12 -7.96
CA ALA A 168 18.79 -5.51 -7.72
C ALA A 168 19.58 -5.41 -9.02
N ARG A 169 20.56 -4.50 -9.01
CA ARG A 169 21.43 -4.19 -10.16
C ARG A 169 22.86 -4.04 -9.67
N LYS A 170 23.83 -4.03 -10.61
CA LYS A 170 25.20 -3.66 -10.26
C LYS A 170 25.25 -2.17 -9.91
N ALA A 171 26.08 -1.80 -8.93
CA ALA A 171 26.35 -0.40 -8.64
C ALA A 171 26.82 0.33 -9.91
N GLY A 172 26.28 1.51 -10.17
CA GLY A 172 26.56 2.29 -11.38
C GLY A 172 25.85 1.83 -12.66
N ASP A 173 25.21 0.65 -12.68
CA ASP A 173 24.47 0.17 -13.84
C ASP A 173 23.15 0.93 -14.01
N ARG A 174 23.00 1.60 -15.16
CA ARG A 174 21.80 2.33 -15.58
C ARG A 174 21.13 1.71 -16.81
N SER A 175 21.57 0.52 -17.21
CA SER A 175 21.00 -0.18 -18.37
C SER A 175 19.54 -0.55 -18.13
N ASN A 176 18.74 -0.50 -19.19
CA ASN A 176 17.35 -0.95 -19.15
C ASN A 176 17.25 -2.47 -19.31
N ALA A 177 17.97 -3.20 -18.45
CA ALA A 177 17.96 -4.66 -18.45
C ALA A 177 16.55 -5.21 -18.16
N LYS A 178 16.25 -6.39 -18.71
CA LYS A 178 14.96 -7.04 -18.47
C LYS A 178 14.80 -7.30 -16.98
N LEU A 179 13.55 -7.25 -16.50
CA LEU A 179 13.27 -7.42 -15.07
C LEU A 179 13.83 -8.75 -14.53
N LEU A 180 13.68 -9.84 -15.28
CA LEU A 180 14.15 -11.16 -14.86
C LEU A 180 15.66 -11.19 -14.62
N ASP A 181 16.44 -10.46 -15.41
CA ASP A 181 17.91 -10.38 -15.26
C ASP A 181 18.33 -9.65 -13.97
N ARG A 182 17.42 -8.83 -13.41
CA ARG A 182 17.60 -8.09 -12.15
C ARG A 182 16.94 -8.75 -10.94
N VAL A 183 16.16 -9.80 -11.15
CA VAL A 183 15.49 -10.54 -10.08
C VAL A 183 16.43 -11.59 -9.52
N MET A 184 16.60 -11.62 -8.19
CA MET A 184 17.54 -12.54 -7.56
C MET A 184 17.19 -12.90 -6.11
N PRO A 185 17.79 -13.98 -5.56
CA PRO A 185 17.66 -14.29 -4.13
C PRO A 185 18.20 -13.15 -3.24
N PRO A 186 17.57 -12.85 -2.09
CA PRO A 186 17.97 -11.73 -1.22
C PRO A 186 19.43 -11.79 -0.76
N TYR A 187 19.95 -12.99 -0.46
CA TYR A 187 21.32 -13.17 0.03
C TYR A 187 22.40 -12.70 -0.98
N ARG A 188 22.08 -12.60 -2.28
CA ARG A 188 23.04 -12.09 -3.29
C ARG A 188 23.35 -10.60 -3.13
N VAL A 189 22.42 -9.81 -2.59
CA VAL A 189 22.58 -8.37 -2.33
C VAL A 189 23.33 -8.12 -1.01
N ALA A 190 23.41 -9.12 -0.13
CA ALA A 190 24.22 -9.07 1.09
C ALA A 190 25.71 -9.39 0.85
N GLY A 191 26.06 -9.97 -0.30
CA GLY A 191 27.42 -10.42 -0.61
C GLY A 191 28.32 -9.37 -1.28
N PRO A 192 29.61 -9.69 -1.50
CA PRO A 192 30.64 -8.74 -1.97
C PRO A 192 30.56 -8.40 -3.47
N ARG A 193 29.45 -8.70 -4.15
CA ARG A 193 29.34 -8.64 -5.63
C ARG A 193 29.05 -7.24 -6.20
N GLY A 194 29.15 -6.20 -5.38
CA GLY A 194 28.82 -4.83 -5.79
C GLY A 194 27.36 -4.65 -6.25
N LEU A 195 26.44 -5.48 -5.74
CA LEU A 195 25.03 -5.41 -6.07
C LEU A 195 24.30 -4.48 -5.10
N VAL A 196 23.42 -3.65 -5.64
CA VAL A 196 22.58 -2.71 -4.90
C VAL A 196 21.12 -2.92 -5.26
N LEU A 197 20.21 -2.60 -4.35
CA LEU A 197 18.78 -2.63 -4.63
C LEU A 197 18.47 -1.66 -5.78
N ASP A 198 17.57 -2.07 -6.66
CA ASP A 198 17.11 -1.21 -7.74
C ASP A 198 16.03 -0.25 -7.22
N THR A 199 16.46 0.78 -6.50
CA THR A 199 15.57 1.78 -5.89
C THR A 199 14.63 2.42 -6.92
N ASN A 200 15.09 2.65 -8.15
CA ASN A 200 14.26 3.16 -9.23
C ASN A 200 13.10 2.21 -9.57
N TYR A 201 13.36 0.89 -9.64
CA TYR A 201 12.29 -0.09 -9.81
C TYR A 201 11.27 -0.02 -8.66
N TYR A 202 11.72 0.00 -7.40
CA TYR A 202 10.80 0.05 -6.26
C TYR A 202 9.98 1.33 -6.21
N LEU A 203 10.55 2.48 -6.56
CA LEU A 203 9.81 3.74 -6.62
C LEU A 203 8.81 3.73 -7.78
N THR A 204 9.28 3.47 -9.01
CA THR A 204 8.47 3.66 -10.23
C THR A 204 7.51 2.52 -10.53
N LYS A 205 7.83 1.28 -10.13
CA LYS A 205 7.00 0.10 -10.43
C LYS A 205 6.21 -0.41 -9.23
N GLN A 206 6.56 -0.01 -8.01
CA GLN A 206 5.85 -0.45 -6.80
C GLN A 206 5.19 0.73 -6.08
N PHE A 207 5.96 1.69 -5.57
CA PHE A 207 5.45 2.77 -4.73
C PHE A 207 4.51 3.72 -5.47
N PHE A 208 4.95 4.35 -6.57
CA PHE A 208 4.09 5.31 -7.30
C PHE A 208 2.80 4.67 -7.81
N PRO A 209 2.81 3.47 -8.44
CA PRO A 209 1.57 2.85 -8.87
C PRO A 209 0.64 2.48 -7.71
N ALA A 210 1.18 2.13 -6.54
CA ALA A 210 0.38 1.82 -5.37
C ALA A 210 -0.32 3.07 -4.80
N VAL A 211 0.42 4.17 -4.65
CA VAL A 211 -0.15 5.45 -4.21
C VAL A 211 -1.14 5.99 -5.24
N GLN A 212 -0.80 5.94 -6.54
CA GLN A 212 -1.70 6.34 -7.63
C GLN A 212 -3.02 5.58 -7.58
N ARG A 213 -3.01 4.26 -7.33
CA ARG A 213 -4.26 3.49 -7.27
C ARG A 213 -5.16 3.93 -6.12
N VAL A 214 -4.59 4.25 -4.96
CA VAL A 214 -5.39 4.67 -3.80
C VAL A 214 -5.84 6.13 -3.94
N LEU A 215 -4.97 7.00 -4.42
CA LEU A 215 -5.22 8.44 -4.51
C LEU A 215 -5.77 8.91 -5.85
N ALA A 216 -6.00 8.03 -6.84
CA ALA A 216 -6.55 8.42 -8.15
C ALA A 216 -7.79 9.32 -8.09
N PRO A 217 -8.74 9.17 -7.13
CA PRO A 217 -9.87 10.08 -7.02
C PRO A 217 -9.53 11.52 -6.61
N ILE A 218 -8.33 11.75 -6.06
CA ILE A 218 -7.90 13.01 -5.43
C ILE A 218 -6.72 13.62 -6.21
N VAL A 219 -5.77 12.78 -6.63
CA VAL A 219 -4.51 13.17 -7.28
C VAL A 219 -4.44 12.52 -8.67
N PRO A 220 -4.57 13.30 -9.76
CA PRO A 220 -4.56 12.77 -11.11
C PRO A 220 -3.25 12.07 -11.49
N ASN A 221 -2.10 12.69 -11.19
CA ASN A 221 -0.78 12.12 -11.45
C ASN A 221 0.10 12.21 -10.19
N VAL A 222 0.25 11.09 -9.51
CA VAL A 222 1.05 10.94 -8.29
C VAL A 222 2.55 11.08 -8.56
N ALA A 223 3.02 10.60 -9.72
CA ALA A 223 4.45 10.70 -10.04
C ALA A 223 4.85 12.17 -10.16
N ASP A 224 4.11 12.96 -10.93
CA ASP A 224 4.35 14.40 -11.10
C ASP A 224 4.16 15.13 -9.76
N TRP A 225 3.07 14.87 -9.05
CA TRP A 225 2.78 15.47 -7.74
C TRP A 225 3.88 15.24 -6.69
N LEU A 226 4.45 14.03 -6.64
CA LEU A 226 5.54 13.73 -5.72
C LEU A 226 6.89 14.27 -6.23
N SER A 227 7.13 14.26 -7.54
CA SER A 227 8.40 14.67 -8.16
C SER A 227 8.55 16.17 -8.43
N GLU A 228 7.47 16.94 -8.36
CA GLU A 228 7.50 18.39 -8.55
C GLU A 228 8.49 19.04 -7.56
N ASN A 229 9.54 19.68 -8.08
CA ASN A 229 10.64 20.26 -7.29
C ASN A 229 11.55 19.24 -6.54
N LEU A 230 11.52 17.95 -6.91
CA LEU A 230 12.56 16.98 -6.51
C LEU A 230 13.65 16.94 -7.58
N GLN A 231 14.88 17.32 -7.23
CA GLN A 231 16.06 16.98 -8.02
C GLN A 231 16.31 15.47 -7.87
N VAL A 232 15.74 14.65 -8.76
CA VAL A 232 16.09 13.23 -8.83
C VAL A 232 17.50 13.16 -9.46
N PRO A 233 18.50 12.53 -8.80
CA PRO A 233 19.82 12.37 -9.41
C PRO A 233 19.67 11.51 -10.66
N GLY A 234 20.00 12.08 -11.82
CA GLY A 234 19.98 11.40 -13.12
C GLY A 234 20.92 10.21 -13.17
#